data_AF-A0A6S6RUW9-F1
#
_entry.id   AF-A0A6S6RUW9-F1
#
_cell.length_a   1.000
_cell.length_b   1.000
_cell.length_c   1.000
_cell.angle_alpha   90.00
_cell.angle_beta   90.00
_cell.angle_gamma   90.00
#
_symmetry.space_group_name_H-M   'P 1'
#
loop_
_entity.id
_entity.type
_entity.pdbx_description
1 polymer ?
#
loop_
_entity_poly.entity_id
_entity_poly.type
_entity_poly.pdbx_seq_one_letter_code
_entity_poly.pdbx_strand_id
1 'polypeptide(L)' 'VNDNQIRNVIFKAFKAFADAYDKMDDTVYEKIQKMEKEYVPGSVEYELVYERLYEEELRKRGML' A
#
# COMPACT_ATOMS: atom_id res chain seq x y z
N VAL A 1 -7.29 -15.06 29.32
CA VAL A 1 -7.41 -14.71 27.89
C VAL A 1 -7.65 -16.00 27.14
N ASN A 2 -8.71 -16.11 26.34
CA ASN A 2 -9.04 -17.37 25.65
C ASN A 2 -8.25 -17.44 24.32
N ASP A 3 -7.61 -18.58 24.03
CA ASP A 3 -6.79 -18.77 22.82
C ASP A 3 -7.52 -18.40 21.52
N ASN A 4 -8.85 -18.59 21.46
CA ASN A 4 -9.65 -18.19 20.31
C ASN A 4 -9.71 -16.67 20.11
N GLN A 5 -9.66 -15.88 21.19
CA GLN A 5 -9.63 -14.42 21.11
C GLN A 5 -8.28 -13.94 20.58
N ILE A 6 -7.18 -14.55 21.04
CA ILE A 6 -5.83 -14.23 20.56
C ILE A 6 -5.72 -14.55 19.06
N ARG A 7 -6.18 -15.74 18.65
CA ARG A 7 -6.21 -16.15 17.24
C ARG A 7 -7.02 -15.18 16.37
N ASN A 8 -8.18 -14.75 16.85
CA ASN A 8 -9.01 -13.79 16.12
C ASN A 8 -8.40 -12.40 16.02
N VAL A 9 -7.70 -11.92 17.05
CA VAL A 9 -6.99 -10.64 17.02
C VAL A 9 -5.86 -10.68 16.00
N ILE A 10 -5.05 -11.75 16.04
CA ILE A 10 -3.96 -11.95 15.06
C ILE A 10 -4.53 -12.02 13.64
N PHE A 11 -5.58 -12.80 13.41
CA PHE A 11 -6.21 -12.90 12.10
C PHE A 11 -6.74 -11.56 11.59
N LYS A 12 -7.40 -10.78 12.45
CA LYS A 12 -7.89 -9.44 12.09
C LYS A 12 -6.75 -8.48 11.77
N ALA A 13 -5.65 -8.54 12.51
CA ALA A 13 -4.48 -7.71 12.25
C ALA A 13 -3.86 -8.05 10.88
N PHE A 14 -3.67 -9.34 10.57
CA PHE A 14 -3.17 -9.76 9.26
C PHE A 14 -4.12 -9.39 8.12
N LYS A 15 -5.42 -9.58 8.31
CA LYS A 15 -6.42 -9.18 7.31
C LYS A 15 -6.39 -7.67 7.08
N ALA A 16 -6.40 -6.88 8.14
CA ALA A 16 -6.32 -5.41 8.04
C ALA A 16 -5.02 -4.94 7.38
N PHE A 17 -3.92 -5.64 7.61
CA PHE A 17 -2.65 -5.39 6.93
C PHE A 17 -2.75 -5.68 5.43
N ALA A 18 -3.25 -6.86 5.04
CA ALA A 18 -3.46 -7.20 3.63
C ALA A 18 -4.40 -6.21 2.92
N ASP A 19 -5.55 -5.89 3.54
CA ASP A 19 -6.52 -4.93 3.01
C ASP A 19 -5.90 -3.52 2.85
N ALA A 20 -4.91 -3.16 3.66
CA ALA A 20 -4.20 -1.88 3.55
C ALA A 20 -3.19 -1.87 2.40
N TYR A 21 -2.52 -3.00 2.15
CA TYR A 21 -1.63 -3.16 1.00
C TYR A 21 -2.38 -3.01 -0.32
N ASP A 22 -3.52 -3.69 -0.48
CA ASP A 22 -4.32 -3.61 -1.71
C ASP A 22 -4.78 -2.15 -1.99
N LYS A 23 -5.21 -1.44 -0.94
CA LYS A 23 -5.62 -0.03 -1.06
C LYS A 23 -4.46 0.91 -1.41
N MET A 24 -3.24 0.54 -1.07
CA MET A 24 -2.07 1.35 -1.35
C MET A 24 -1.73 1.34 -2.84
N ASP A 25 -1.81 0.18 -3.49
CA ASP A 25 -1.61 0.05 -4.93
C ASP A 25 -2.59 0.94 -5.70
N ASP A 26 -3.89 0.87 -5.36
CA ASP A 26 -4.92 1.72 -5.95
C ASP A 26 -4.62 3.22 -5.74
N THR A 27 -4.22 3.59 -4.51
CA THR A 27 -3.92 4.99 -4.16
C THR A 27 -2.70 5.51 -4.93
N VAL A 28 -1.65 4.71 -5.04
CA VAL A 28 -0.43 5.09 -5.78
C VAL A 28 -0.73 5.20 -7.27
N TYR A 29 -1.49 4.25 -7.82
CA TYR A 29 -1.90 4.29 -9.22
C TYR A 29 -2.71 5.54 -9.55
N GLU A 30 -3.72 5.86 -8.73
CA GLU A 30 -4.49 7.10 -8.91
C GLU A 30 -3.63 8.37 -8.81
N LYS A 31 -2.64 8.40 -7.92
CA LYS A 31 -1.73 9.54 -7.81
C LYS A 31 -0.91 9.71 -9.07
N ILE A 32 -0.37 8.62 -9.62
CA ILE A 32 0.41 8.66 -10.87
C ILE A 32 -0.48 9.14 -12.02
N GLN A 33 -1.72 8.66 -12.11
CA GLN A 33 -2.66 9.12 -13.14
C GLN A 33 -3.04 10.60 -13.03
N LYS A 34 -3.03 11.16 -11.81
CA LYS A 34 -3.33 12.59 -11.56
C LYS A 34 -2.12 13.51 -11.78
N MET A 35 -0.93 12.98 -12.06
CA MET A 35 0.25 13.79 -12.34
C MET A 35 0.14 14.45 -13.72
N GLU A 36 0.68 15.67 -13.85
CA GLU A 36 0.71 16.38 -15.15
C GLU A 36 1.55 15.66 -16.21
N LYS A 37 2.51 14.84 -15.79
CA LYS A 37 3.32 14.01 -16.66
C LYS A 37 2.70 12.62 -16.77
N GLU A 38 2.42 12.18 -18.00
CA GLU A 38 2.05 10.79 -18.25
C GLU A 38 3.27 9.87 -18.04
N TYR A 39 3.08 8.85 -17.20
CA TYR A 39 4.06 7.80 -16.97
C TYR A 39 3.56 6.51 -17.62
N VAL A 40 4.35 5.94 -18.53
CA VAL A 40 4.00 4.69 -19.21
C VAL A 40 4.20 3.52 -18.24
N PRO A 41 3.18 2.71 -17.93
CA PRO A 41 3.34 1.52 -17.09
C PRO A 41 4.38 0.56 -17.67
N GLY A 42 5.29 0.08 -16.82
CA GLY A 42 6.42 -0.77 -17.24
C GLY A 42 7.64 -0.02 -17.78
N SER A 43 7.61 1.32 -17.78
CA SER A 43 8.81 2.12 -17.97
C SER A 43 9.58 2.26 -16.65
N VAL A 44 10.90 2.44 -16.75
CA VAL A 44 11.78 2.68 -15.58
C VAL A 44 11.35 3.92 -14.80
N GLU A 45 10.89 4.97 -15.50
CA GLU A 45 10.40 6.19 -14.86
C GLU A 45 9.12 5.95 -14.05
N TYR A 46 8.19 5.15 -14.58
CA TYR A 46 6.98 4.76 -13.86
C TYR A 46 7.32 3.96 -12.59
N GLU A 47 8.20 2.96 -12.70
CA GLU A 47 8.59 2.12 -11.56
C GLU A 47 9.24 2.95 -10.45
N LEU A 48 10.15 3.86 -10.78
CA LEU A 48 10.79 4.76 -9.81
C LEU A 48 9.78 5.67 -9.08
N VAL A 49 8.81 6.22 -9.81
CA VAL A 49 7.78 7.07 -9.22
C VAL A 49 6.82 6.25 -8.37
N TYR A 50 6.45 5.06 -8.84
CA TYR A 50 5.63 4.11 -8.10
C TYR A 50 6.26 3.74 -6.77
N GLU A 51 7.50 3.26 -6.77
CA GLU A 51 8.23 2.88 -5.54
C GLU A 51 8.29 4.04 -4.54
N ARG A 52 8.63 5.24 -5.01
CA ARG A 52 8.70 6.42 -4.15
C ARG A 52 7.35 6.75 -3.52
N LEU A 53 6.28 6.77 -4.30
CA LEU A 53 4.94 7.07 -3.80
C LEU A 53 4.43 5.97 -2.86
N TYR A 54 4.78 4.72 -3.14
CA TYR A 54 4.46 3.57 -2.30
C TYR A 54 5.15 3.65 -0.94
N GLU A 55 6.46 3.95 -0.91
CA GLU A 55 7.20 4.16 0.33
C GLU A 55 6.64 5.32 1.17
N GLU A 56 6.26 6.43 0.53
CA GLU A 56 5.61 7.55 1.23
C GLU A 56 4.29 7.13 1.87
N GLU A 57 3.51 6.31 1.18
CA GLU A 57 2.24 5.78 1.69
C GLU A 57 2.45 4.77 2.83
N LEU A 58 3.53 3.99 2.81
CA LEU A 58 3.91 3.08 3.91
C LEU A 58 4.31 3.87 5.15
N ARG A 59 5.17 4.89 4.98
CA ARG A 59 5.61 5.78 6.08
C ARG A 59 4.43 6.51 6.72
N LYS A 60 3.50 7.04 5.92
CA LYS A 60 2.30 7.73 6.45
C LYS A 60 1.41 6.83 7.29
N ARG A 61 1.35 5.53 6.99
CA ARG A 61 0.55 4.56 7.73
C ARG A 61 1.33 3.90 8.87
N GLY A 62 2.59 4.28 9.11
CA GLY A 62 3.44 3.70 10.16
C GLY A 62 3.81 2.25 9.89
N MET A 63 3.83 1.84 8.61
CA MET A 63 4.17 0.48 8.17
C MET A 63 5.65 0.35 7.75
N LEU A 64 6.39 1.46 7.74
CA LEU A 64 7.82 1.55 7.43
C LEU A 64 8.59 2.14 8.62
#